data_AF-A0A6I1JZA4-F1
#
_entry.id   AF-A0A6I1JZA4-F1
#
_cell.length_a   1.000
_cell.length_b   1.000
_cell.length_c   1.000
_cell.angle_alpha   90.00
_cell.angle_beta   90.00
_cell.angle_gamma   90.00
#
_symmetry.space_group_name_H-M   'P 1'
#
loop_
_entity.id
_entity.type
_entity.pdbx_description
1 polymer ?
#
loop_
_entity_poly.entity_id
_entity_poly.type
_entity_poly.pdbx_seq_one_letter_code
_entity_poly.pdbx_strand_id
1 'polypeptide(L)'
;MAKAASLNGRRTRGSADAHVRAKRAQAAADVAVRAPAMDRLAHERELLATGVTLLAGLDEAGRGPLAGPVVAAAVMFPADWLGENFPAELEKLNDSKQLTEAQREHYFTWLTSRLEVRFAIAAADAAVIDRINILQATHRAMNDALAQLTPTPAHVLVDGLRVKSLRLPQTPLVKGDARSYSIAAASVLAKVTRDRLMREFDRRFPGYGFAEHKGYGTPAHLAAIAKLGPCPIHRRSFAPLKAEQEEFVLR
;
A
#
# COMPACT_ATOMS: atom_id res chain seq x y z
N MET A 1 -58.70 15.17 58.45
CA MET A 1 -58.15 16.42 57.89
C MET A 1 -56.74 16.64 58.42
N ALA A 2 -55.88 17.20 57.57
CA ALA A 2 -54.52 17.72 57.80
C ALA A 2 -53.37 16.70 58.02
N LYS A 3 -52.51 16.58 57.00
CA LYS A 3 -51.05 16.45 57.17
C LYS A 3 -50.32 17.21 56.06
N ALA A 4 -49.34 18.00 56.47
CA ALA A 4 -48.46 18.84 55.68
C ALA A 4 -47.27 18.06 55.08
N ALA A 5 -46.75 18.51 53.94
CA ALA A 5 -45.36 18.35 53.49
C ALA A 5 -45.14 19.31 52.29
N SER A 6 -44.44 20.42 52.45
CA SER A 6 -42.97 20.59 52.39
C SER A 6 -42.43 20.66 50.95
N LEU A 7 -42.04 21.88 50.58
CA LEU A 7 -41.21 22.19 49.42
C LEU A 7 -39.84 21.53 49.55
N ASN A 8 -39.31 20.98 48.45
CA ASN A 8 -37.86 20.79 48.36
C ASN A 8 -37.33 21.09 46.96
N GLY A 9 -36.36 21.99 46.92
CA GLY A 9 -35.74 22.55 45.73
C GLY A 9 -34.84 21.57 44.98
N ARG A 10 -34.95 21.57 43.65
CA ARG A 10 -33.99 20.94 42.75
C ARG A 10 -32.78 21.88 42.58
N ARG A 11 -31.66 21.55 43.20
CA ARG A 11 -30.32 22.05 42.79
C ARG A 11 -29.70 21.07 41.79
N THR A 12 -29.34 21.59 40.64
CA THR A 12 -28.79 20.89 39.47
C THR A 12 -27.32 20.52 39.69
N ARG A 13 -27.00 19.22 39.80
CA ARG A 13 -25.63 18.69 39.79
C ARG A 13 -25.10 18.41 38.38
N GLY A 14 -25.29 19.33 37.44
CA GLY A 14 -24.94 19.13 36.02
C GLY A 14 -23.81 20.00 35.47
N SER A 15 -23.37 21.04 36.20
CA SER A 15 -22.55 22.11 35.63
C SER A 15 -21.04 21.95 35.87
N ALA A 16 -20.61 21.36 37.00
CA ALA A 16 -19.20 21.30 37.37
C ALA A 16 -18.40 20.27 36.53
N ASP A 17 -18.99 19.13 36.18
CA ASP A 17 -18.31 18.08 35.41
C ASP A 17 -18.08 18.44 33.93
N ALA A 18 -18.96 19.26 33.36
CA ALA A 18 -18.83 19.72 31.97
C ALA A 18 -17.63 20.66 31.80
N HIS A 19 -17.37 21.53 32.78
CA HIS A 19 -16.27 22.49 32.75
C HIS A 19 -14.90 21.81 32.91
N VAL A 20 -14.80 20.76 33.73
CA VAL A 20 -13.56 19.99 33.92
C VAL A 20 -13.26 19.13 32.68
N ARG A 21 -14.28 18.56 32.03
CA ARG A 21 -14.13 17.83 30.76
C ARG A 21 -13.72 18.77 29.61
N ALA A 22 -14.31 19.96 29.52
CA ALA A 22 -13.93 20.96 28.52
C ALA A 22 -12.48 21.45 28.71
N LYS A 23 -12.05 21.72 29.94
CA LYS A 23 -10.65 22.09 30.23
C LYS A 23 -9.65 20.97 29.96
N ARG A 24 -10.00 19.70 30.19
CA ARG A 24 -9.17 18.54 29.81
C ARG A 24 -9.12 18.30 28.30
N ALA A 25 -10.21 18.55 27.58
CA ALA A 25 -10.24 18.49 26.12
C ALA A 25 -9.44 19.63 25.47
N GLN A 26 -9.49 20.83 26.05
CA GLN A 26 -8.69 21.98 25.62
C GLN A 26 -7.19 21.76 25.92
N ALA A 27 -6.85 21.27 27.13
CA ALA A 27 -5.48 20.93 27.48
C ALA A 27 -4.91 19.74 26.67
N ALA A 28 -5.76 18.81 26.21
CA ALA A 28 -5.35 17.76 25.28
C ALA A 28 -5.19 18.26 23.84
N ALA A 29 -5.91 19.31 23.44
CA ALA A 29 -5.74 20.00 22.17
C ALA A 29 -4.48 20.89 22.15
N ASP A 30 -4.14 21.50 23.30
CA ASP A 30 -2.99 22.40 23.44
C ASP A 30 -1.66 21.65 23.73
N VAL A 31 -1.72 20.36 24.09
CA VAL A 31 -0.55 19.47 24.29
C VAL A 31 -0.33 18.51 23.10
N ALA A 32 -0.95 18.78 21.95
CA ALA A 32 -0.46 18.25 20.68
C ALA A 32 0.80 19.03 20.26
N VAL A 33 1.86 18.93 21.07
CA VAL A 33 3.21 19.20 20.61
C VAL A 33 3.44 18.23 19.48
N ARG A 34 3.24 18.72 18.26
CA ARG A 34 3.39 17.99 17.01
C ARG A 34 4.79 17.36 17.07
N ALA A 35 4.86 16.04 17.26
CA ALA A 35 6.11 15.33 17.07
C ALA A 35 6.67 15.81 15.72
N PRO A 36 7.96 16.16 15.63
CA PRO A 36 8.52 16.64 14.37
C PRO A 36 8.12 15.65 13.28
N ALA A 37 7.50 16.16 12.21
CA ALA A 37 7.09 15.32 11.10
C ALA A 37 8.30 14.49 10.67
N MET A 38 8.17 13.17 10.71
CA MET A 38 9.27 12.26 10.39
C MET A 38 9.83 12.64 9.02
N ASP A 39 11.14 12.86 8.93
CA ASP A 39 11.79 13.10 7.64
C ASP A 39 11.74 11.81 6.82
N ARG A 40 10.85 11.78 5.84
CA ARG A 40 10.63 10.63 4.95
C ARG A 40 11.56 10.64 3.73
N LEU A 41 12.56 11.52 3.72
CA LEU A 41 13.73 11.47 2.84
C LEU A 41 15.00 11.06 3.60
N ALA A 42 14.93 10.73 4.90
CA ALA A 42 16.13 10.46 5.69
C ALA A 42 17.00 9.36 5.09
N HIS A 43 16.40 8.27 4.61
CA HIS A 43 17.12 7.16 3.99
C HIS A 43 17.69 7.53 2.63
N GLU A 44 16.95 8.30 1.83
CA GLU A 44 17.42 8.84 0.56
C GLU A 44 18.62 9.77 0.74
N ARG A 45 18.55 10.68 1.70
CA ARG A 45 19.59 11.67 2.01
C ARG A 45 20.85 11.03 2.59
N GLU A 46 20.70 10.00 3.43
CA GLU A 46 21.82 9.23 3.95
C GLU A 46 22.61 8.58 2.80
N LEU A 47 21.92 7.96 1.84
CA LEU A 47 22.57 7.36 0.66
C LEU A 47 23.17 8.43 -0.26
N LEU A 48 22.48 9.55 -0.47
CA LEU A 48 22.99 10.66 -1.27
C LEU A 48 24.29 11.23 -0.68
N ALA A 49 24.37 11.35 0.65
CA ALA A 49 25.58 11.81 1.35
C ALA A 49 26.77 10.86 1.18
N THR A 50 26.53 9.58 0.88
CA THR A 50 27.58 8.60 0.52
C THR A 50 27.95 8.62 -0.98
N GLY A 51 27.35 9.51 -1.77
CA GLY A 51 27.60 9.65 -3.21
C GLY A 51 26.66 8.83 -4.10
N VAL A 52 25.65 8.16 -3.55
CA VAL A 52 24.65 7.41 -4.33
C VAL A 52 23.59 8.37 -4.87
N THR A 53 23.67 8.69 -6.16
CA THR A 53 22.73 9.62 -6.82
C THR A 53 21.60 8.93 -7.59
N LEU A 54 21.76 7.66 -7.96
CA LEU A 54 20.76 6.86 -8.68
C LEU A 54 20.07 5.90 -7.70
N LEU A 55 19.08 6.41 -6.98
CA LEU A 55 18.36 5.67 -5.93
C LEU A 55 16.94 5.34 -6.35
N ALA A 56 16.56 4.07 -6.29
CA ALA A 56 15.19 3.64 -6.55
C ALA A 56 14.46 3.24 -5.26
N GLY A 57 13.21 3.67 -5.10
CA GLY A 57 12.25 3.02 -4.21
C GLY A 57 11.52 1.89 -4.92
N LEU A 58 11.22 0.81 -4.20
CA LEU A 58 10.62 -0.41 -4.73
C LEU A 58 9.53 -0.93 -3.79
N ASP A 59 8.34 -1.18 -4.33
CA ASP A 59 7.20 -1.75 -3.59
C ASP A 59 6.32 -2.62 -4.50
N GLU A 60 5.47 -3.46 -3.91
CA GLU A 60 4.49 -4.29 -4.58
C GLU A 60 3.04 -4.08 -4.12
N ALA A 61 2.10 -4.36 -5.03
CA ALA A 61 0.69 -4.49 -4.74
C ALA A 61 0.18 -5.88 -5.17
N GLY A 62 -0.72 -6.45 -4.36
CA GLY A 62 -1.48 -7.62 -4.77
C GLY A 62 -0.95 -8.97 -4.31
N ARG A 63 -0.26 -9.06 -3.17
CA ARG A 63 0.17 -10.37 -2.67
C ARG A 63 -0.95 -11.25 -2.09
N GLY A 64 -1.87 -10.66 -1.35
CA GLY A 64 -2.97 -11.38 -0.67
C GLY A 64 -4.19 -11.80 -1.50
N PRO A 65 -4.58 -11.11 -2.60
CA PRO A 65 -5.76 -11.46 -3.39
C PRO A 65 -5.79 -12.91 -3.92
N LEU A 66 -6.99 -13.46 -4.09
CA LEU A 66 -7.23 -14.77 -4.72
C LEU A 66 -7.15 -14.71 -6.25
N ALA A 67 -7.24 -13.52 -6.83
CA ALA A 67 -7.22 -13.32 -8.28
C ALA A 67 -6.38 -12.11 -8.71
N GLY A 68 -5.91 -12.17 -9.96
CA GLY A 68 -5.10 -11.16 -10.61
C GLY A 68 -3.61 -11.25 -10.29
N PRO A 69 -2.80 -10.36 -10.88
CA PRO A 69 -1.35 -10.37 -10.74
C PRO A 69 -0.89 -9.82 -9.39
N VAL A 70 0.38 -10.08 -9.06
CA VAL A 70 1.19 -9.21 -8.21
C VAL A 70 1.89 -8.21 -9.12
N VAL A 71 1.84 -6.93 -8.77
CA VAL A 71 2.44 -5.83 -9.53
C VAL A 71 3.50 -5.18 -8.67
N ALA A 72 4.69 -4.95 -9.19
CA ALA A 72 5.74 -4.19 -8.54
C ALA A 72 6.06 -2.94 -9.36
N ALA A 73 6.47 -1.88 -8.69
CA ALA A 73 6.95 -0.67 -9.35
C ALA A 73 8.26 -0.21 -8.71
N ALA A 74 9.13 0.34 -9.54
CA ALA A 74 10.35 1.02 -9.11
C ALA A 74 10.26 2.48 -9.51
N VAL A 75 10.62 3.40 -8.60
CA VAL A 75 10.61 4.85 -8.83
C VAL A 75 11.94 5.44 -8.40
N MET A 76 12.53 6.28 -9.24
CA MET A 76 13.74 7.03 -8.97
C MET A 76 13.46 8.51 -9.19
N PHE A 77 13.66 9.30 -8.14
CA PHE A 77 13.59 10.75 -8.21
C PHE A 77 14.91 11.35 -8.68
N PRO A 78 14.87 12.55 -9.28
CA PRO A 78 16.06 13.38 -9.48
C PRO A 78 16.85 13.59 -8.17
N ALA A 79 18.18 13.55 -8.25
CA ALA A 79 19.03 13.67 -7.05
C ALA A 79 18.87 15.02 -6.33
N ASP A 80 18.57 16.09 -7.06
CA ASP A 80 18.30 17.43 -6.51
C ASP A 80 17.00 17.45 -5.67
N TRP A 81 15.99 16.67 -6.04
CA TRP A 81 14.75 16.54 -5.26
C TRP A 81 14.98 15.86 -3.91
N LEU A 82 15.96 14.96 -3.82
CA LEU A 82 16.30 14.27 -2.57
C LEU A 82 17.02 15.20 -1.57
N GLY A 83 17.61 16.29 -2.07
CA GLY A 83 18.22 17.34 -1.26
C GLY A 83 17.18 18.34 -0.74
N GLU A 84 17.31 19.59 -1.18
CA GLU A 84 16.48 20.72 -0.72
C GLU A 84 15.27 21.00 -1.64
N ASN A 85 15.25 20.44 -2.85
CA ASN A 85 14.26 20.77 -3.88
C ASN A 85 13.13 19.73 -3.98
N PHE A 86 12.73 19.13 -2.86
CA PHE A 86 11.64 18.15 -2.89
C PHE A 86 10.31 18.83 -3.27
N PRO A 87 9.57 18.33 -4.28
CA PRO A 87 8.35 18.98 -4.75
C PRO A 87 7.25 19.05 -3.68
N ALA A 88 6.66 20.24 -3.52
CA ALA A 88 5.57 20.47 -2.56
C ALA A 88 4.33 19.61 -2.86
N GLU A 89 4.07 19.26 -4.13
CA GLU A 89 2.97 18.37 -4.50
C GLU A 89 3.08 17.00 -3.83
N LEU A 90 4.32 16.51 -3.64
CA LEU A 90 4.60 15.21 -3.03
C LEU A 90 4.61 15.24 -1.50
N GLU A 91 4.48 16.41 -0.86
CA GLU A 91 4.55 16.53 0.62
C GLU A 91 3.53 15.62 1.34
N LYS A 92 2.36 15.39 0.72
CA LYS A 92 1.30 14.51 1.24
C LYS A 92 1.31 13.11 0.65
N LEU A 93 2.27 12.78 -0.21
CA LEU A 93 2.42 11.42 -0.76
C LEU A 93 2.75 10.46 0.39
N ASN A 94 1.87 9.52 0.69
CA ASN A 94 2.04 8.57 1.79
C ASN A 94 1.79 7.13 1.34
N ASP A 95 1.84 6.17 2.26
CA ASP A 95 1.36 4.79 2.08
C ASP A 95 0.05 4.82 1.27
N SER A 96 0.04 4.05 0.18
CA SER A 96 -1.07 4.01 -0.77
C SER A 96 -2.41 3.65 -0.12
N LYS A 97 -2.39 2.95 1.02
CA LYS A 97 -3.57 2.58 1.83
C LYS A 97 -4.11 3.76 2.66
N GLN A 98 -3.26 4.73 2.99
CA GLN A 98 -3.65 5.96 3.71
C GLN A 98 -4.20 7.03 2.77
N LEU A 99 -4.00 6.86 1.47
CA LEU A 99 -4.54 7.74 0.44
C LEU A 99 -5.93 7.29 -0.02
N THR A 100 -6.79 8.24 -0.36
CA THR A 100 -8.03 7.96 -1.10
C THR A 100 -7.71 7.53 -2.54
N GLU A 101 -8.66 6.90 -3.22
CA GLU A 101 -8.48 6.53 -4.62
C GLU A 101 -8.21 7.74 -5.51
N ALA A 102 -8.93 8.85 -5.31
CA ALA A 102 -8.71 10.08 -6.05
C ALA A 102 -7.29 10.65 -5.84
N GLN A 103 -6.78 10.61 -4.60
CA GLN A 103 -5.40 11.03 -4.30
C GLN A 103 -4.38 10.12 -4.97
N ARG A 104 -4.59 8.79 -4.94
CA ARG A 104 -3.69 7.85 -5.63
C ARG A 104 -3.66 8.09 -7.14
N GLU A 105 -4.81 8.28 -7.77
CA GLU A 105 -4.92 8.55 -9.22
C GLU A 105 -4.27 9.91 -9.57
N HIS A 106 -4.40 10.92 -8.71
CA HIS A 106 -3.69 12.19 -8.84
C HIS A 106 -2.18 11.99 -8.80
N TYR A 107 -1.65 11.32 -7.77
CA TYR A 107 -0.22 11.07 -7.65
C TYR A 107 0.33 10.19 -8.76
N PHE A 108 -0.40 9.16 -9.18
CA PHE A 108 -0.03 8.35 -10.33
C PHE A 108 0.16 9.23 -11.57
N THR A 109 -0.82 10.07 -11.88
CA THR A 109 -0.78 10.96 -13.04
C THR A 109 0.35 11.98 -12.92
N TRP A 110 0.54 12.56 -11.74
CA TRP A 110 1.60 13.53 -11.50
C TRP A 110 2.99 12.89 -11.66
N LEU A 111 3.23 11.73 -11.04
CA LEU A 111 4.52 11.03 -11.12
C LEU A 111 4.83 10.57 -12.55
N THR A 112 3.85 10.04 -13.26
CA THR A 112 4.04 9.47 -14.61
C THR A 112 4.07 10.51 -15.73
N SER A 113 3.69 11.76 -15.46
CA SER A 113 3.75 12.85 -16.45
C SER A 113 5.06 13.65 -16.41
N ARG A 114 5.92 13.41 -15.42
CA ARG A 114 7.20 14.11 -15.25
C ARG A 114 8.33 13.36 -15.94
N LEU A 115 9.06 14.05 -16.82
CA LEU A 115 10.20 13.46 -17.52
C LEU A 115 11.41 13.25 -16.60
N GLU A 116 11.46 13.91 -15.46
CA GLU A 116 12.56 13.83 -14.51
C GLU A 116 12.39 12.62 -13.57
N VAL A 117 11.15 12.17 -13.34
CA VAL A 117 10.84 10.97 -12.55
C VAL A 117 11.04 9.74 -13.43
N ARG A 118 12.02 8.90 -13.09
CA ARG A 118 12.20 7.61 -13.74
C ARG A 118 11.37 6.57 -13.01
N PHE A 119 10.60 5.78 -13.74
CA PHE A 119 9.84 4.69 -13.14
C PHE A 119 9.69 3.52 -14.10
N ALA A 120 9.40 2.35 -13.54
CA ALA A 120 9.05 1.16 -14.28
C ALA A 120 8.06 0.33 -13.46
N ILE A 121 7.20 -0.41 -14.15
CA ILE A 121 6.16 -1.23 -13.54
C ILE A 121 6.17 -2.60 -14.21
N ALA A 122 6.16 -3.66 -13.42
CA ALA A 122 6.13 -5.03 -13.92
C ALA A 122 5.13 -5.87 -13.11
N ALA A 123 4.62 -6.93 -13.73
CA ALA A 123 3.61 -7.77 -13.13
C ALA A 123 3.94 -9.25 -13.35
N ALA A 124 3.63 -10.07 -12.34
CA ALA A 124 3.60 -11.53 -12.46
C ALA A 124 2.14 -11.99 -12.36
N ASP A 125 1.65 -12.65 -13.40
CA ASP A 125 0.27 -13.11 -13.48
C ASP A 125 -0.02 -14.29 -12.54
N ALA A 126 -1.29 -14.67 -12.43
CA ALA A 126 -1.73 -15.77 -11.57
C ALA A 126 -1.07 -17.11 -11.94
N ALA A 127 -0.82 -17.38 -13.23
CA ALA A 127 -0.17 -18.62 -13.67
C ALA A 127 1.32 -18.66 -13.26
N VAL A 128 2.02 -17.52 -13.30
CA VAL A 128 3.36 -17.40 -12.73
C VAL A 128 3.31 -17.62 -11.22
N ILE A 129 2.41 -16.94 -10.51
CA ILE A 129 2.25 -17.09 -9.05
C ILE A 129 2.03 -18.55 -8.67
N ASP A 130 1.12 -19.25 -9.36
CA ASP A 130 0.82 -20.66 -9.07
C ASP A 130 2.03 -21.57 -9.30
N ARG A 131 2.87 -21.26 -10.30
CA ARG A 131 4.05 -22.06 -10.64
C ARG A 131 5.23 -21.85 -9.69
N ILE A 132 5.50 -20.61 -9.27
CA ILE A 132 6.72 -20.27 -8.51
C ILE A 132 6.45 -19.81 -7.08
N ASN A 133 5.19 -19.82 -6.62
CA ASN A 133 4.70 -19.23 -5.37
C ASN A 133 4.72 -17.69 -5.33
N ILE A 134 3.97 -17.13 -4.39
CA ILE A 134 3.78 -15.67 -4.29
C ILE A 134 5.04 -14.90 -3.91
N LEU A 135 5.92 -15.46 -3.08
CA LEU A 135 7.15 -14.79 -2.69
C LEU A 135 8.09 -14.64 -3.89
N GLN A 136 8.33 -15.72 -4.64
CA GLN A 136 9.19 -15.66 -5.82
C GLN A 136 8.56 -14.86 -6.95
N ALA A 137 7.24 -14.92 -7.13
CA ALA A 137 6.54 -14.08 -8.11
C ALA A 137 6.65 -12.59 -7.78
N THR A 138 6.62 -12.24 -6.49
CA THR A 138 6.84 -10.85 -6.02
C THR A 138 8.27 -10.42 -6.34
N HIS A 139 9.26 -11.23 -5.96
CA HIS A 139 10.66 -10.97 -6.27
C HIS A 139 10.92 -10.86 -7.77
N ARG A 140 10.27 -11.70 -8.58
CA ARG A 140 10.36 -11.62 -10.05
C ARG A 140 9.82 -10.30 -10.56
N ALA A 141 8.60 -9.91 -10.17
CA ALA A 141 8.02 -8.62 -10.58
C ALA A 141 8.91 -7.44 -10.16
N MET A 142 9.49 -7.48 -8.96
CA MET A 142 10.44 -6.46 -8.50
C MET A 142 11.72 -6.39 -9.36
N ASN A 143 12.32 -7.53 -9.69
CA ASN A 143 13.50 -7.57 -10.56
C ASN A 143 13.16 -7.10 -11.99
N ASP A 144 12.00 -7.51 -12.53
CA ASP A 144 11.54 -7.12 -13.86
C ASP A 144 11.27 -5.61 -13.94
N ALA A 145 10.74 -4.98 -12.86
CA ALA A 145 10.57 -3.54 -12.78
C ALA A 145 11.92 -2.82 -12.77
N LEU A 146 12.87 -3.26 -11.94
CA LEU A 146 14.21 -2.66 -11.87
C LEU A 146 15.01 -2.82 -13.17
N ALA A 147 14.84 -3.94 -13.90
CA ALA A 147 15.50 -4.18 -15.18
C ALA A 147 15.00 -3.23 -16.30
N GLN A 148 13.76 -2.74 -16.20
CA GLN A 148 13.18 -1.77 -17.12
C GLN A 148 13.48 -0.32 -16.72
N LEU A 149 13.94 -0.08 -15.49
CA LEU A 149 14.26 1.25 -14.99
C LEU A 149 15.61 1.71 -15.56
N THR A 150 15.58 2.78 -16.35
CA THR A 150 16.76 3.37 -16.98
C THR A 150 16.96 4.81 -16.50
N PRO A 151 18.18 5.20 -16.07
CA PRO A 151 19.38 4.36 -15.90
C PRO A 151 19.21 3.31 -14.78
N THR A 152 20.07 2.30 -14.77
CA THR A 152 20.07 1.28 -13.70
C THR A 152 20.37 1.93 -12.34
N PRO A 153 19.57 1.66 -11.29
CA PRO A 153 19.83 2.20 -9.96
C PRO A 153 21.16 1.72 -9.38
N ALA A 154 21.87 2.60 -8.69
CA ALA A 154 23.05 2.26 -7.91
C ALA A 154 22.68 1.63 -6.56
N HIS A 155 21.50 1.98 -6.01
CA HIS A 155 20.96 1.40 -4.78
C HIS A 155 19.43 1.37 -4.81
N VAL A 156 18.84 0.46 -4.04
CA VAL A 156 17.38 0.28 -3.97
C VAL A 156 16.89 0.29 -2.53
N LEU A 157 15.95 1.18 -2.20
CA LEU A 157 15.14 1.12 -0.99
C LEU A 157 13.94 0.20 -1.26
N VAL A 158 13.78 -0.86 -0.47
CA VAL A 158 12.75 -1.89 -0.71
C VAL A 158 11.75 -1.90 0.44
N ASP A 159 10.44 -1.90 0.15
CA ASP A 159 9.44 -2.12 1.20
C ASP A 159 9.52 -3.56 1.75
N GLY A 160 9.51 -3.67 3.08
CA GLY A 160 9.48 -4.95 3.78
C GLY A 160 10.86 -5.58 3.95
N LEU A 161 11.00 -6.82 3.46
CA LEU A 161 12.17 -7.67 3.71
C LEU A 161 13.13 -7.69 2.51
N ARG A 162 14.37 -8.12 2.77
CA ARG A 162 15.39 -8.26 1.73
C ARG A 162 14.91 -9.16 0.59
N VAL A 163 15.03 -8.65 -0.64
CA VAL A 163 14.77 -9.41 -1.86
C VAL A 163 16.01 -10.22 -2.20
N LYS A 164 16.01 -11.50 -1.82
CA LYS A 164 17.19 -12.37 -1.93
C LYS A 164 17.71 -12.55 -3.37
N SER A 165 16.82 -12.47 -4.36
CA SER A 165 17.19 -12.61 -5.78
C SER A 165 17.75 -11.32 -6.39
N LEU A 166 17.58 -10.16 -5.73
CA LEU A 166 18.03 -8.87 -6.24
C LEU A 166 19.54 -8.72 -6.03
N ARG A 167 20.26 -8.48 -7.13
CA ARG A 167 21.73 -8.33 -7.14
C ARG A 167 22.20 -6.89 -6.91
N LEU A 168 21.32 -5.91 -7.06
CA LEU A 168 21.64 -4.51 -6.76
C LEU A 168 21.82 -4.31 -5.25
N PRO A 169 22.69 -3.35 -4.84
CA PRO A 169 22.71 -2.86 -3.47
C PRO A 169 21.31 -2.46 -3.01
N GLN A 170 20.93 -2.91 -1.81
CA GLN A 170 19.57 -2.73 -1.32
C GLN A 170 19.51 -2.48 0.18
N THR A 171 18.57 -1.64 0.60
CA THR A 171 18.18 -1.41 1.99
C THR A 171 16.71 -1.79 2.16
N PRO A 172 16.40 -2.92 2.83
CA PRO A 172 15.02 -3.27 3.15
C PRO A 172 14.51 -2.40 4.31
N LEU A 173 13.31 -1.84 4.17
CA LEU A 173 12.67 -0.96 5.15
C LEU A 173 11.30 -1.53 5.52
N VAL A 174 11.14 -1.96 6.77
CA VAL A 174 9.82 -2.36 7.29
C VAL A 174 8.90 -1.14 7.32
N LYS A 175 7.75 -1.23 6.64
CA LYS A 175 6.81 -0.11 6.40
C LYS A 175 7.52 1.04 5.69
N GLY A 176 8.28 0.70 4.65
CA GLY A 176 9.09 1.61 3.86
C GLY A 176 8.25 2.67 3.16
N ASP A 177 7.03 2.33 2.74
CA ASP A 177 6.06 3.27 2.15
C ASP A 177 5.72 4.46 3.08
N ALA A 178 5.65 4.21 4.38
CA ALA A 178 5.46 5.25 5.39
C ALA A 178 6.75 6.00 5.77
N ARG A 179 7.92 5.54 5.30
CA ARG A 179 9.26 6.01 5.77
C ARG A 179 10.17 6.55 4.67
N SER A 180 9.84 6.31 3.40
CA SER A 180 10.59 6.72 2.22
C SER A 180 9.61 7.22 1.17
N TYR A 181 9.80 8.44 0.67
CA TYR A 181 8.98 8.95 -0.43
C TYR A 181 9.17 8.15 -1.72
N SER A 182 10.38 7.65 -1.97
CA SER A 182 10.67 6.85 -3.16
C SER A 182 9.86 5.54 -3.13
N ILE A 183 9.81 4.88 -1.97
CA ILE A 183 8.96 3.68 -1.78
C ILE A 183 7.47 4.05 -1.84
N ALA A 184 7.05 5.16 -1.22
CA ALA A 184 5.66 5.61 -1.28
C ALA A 184 5.18 5.84 -2.73
N ALA A 185 6.03 6.42 -3.57
CA ALA A 185 5.74 6.62 -4.98
C ALA A 185 5.60 5.28 -5.72
N ALA A 186 6.53 4.35 -5.50
CA ALA A 186 6.44 2.99 -6.03
C ALA A 186 5.14 2.29 -5.59
N SER A 187 4.76 2.42 -4.31
CA SER A 187 3.51 1.87 -3.77
C SER A 187 2.29 2.36 -4.53
N VAL A 188 2.22 3.67 -4.79
CA VAL A 188 1.13 4.30 -5.55
C VAL A 188 1.10 3.77 -6.98
N LEU A 189 2.24 3.72 -7.67
CA LEU A 189 2.31 3.23 -9.05
C LEU A 189 1.88 1.76 -9.16
N ALA A 190 2.37 0.90 -8.27
CA ALA A 190 1.98 -0.51 -8.22
C ALA A 190 0.48 -0.67 -7.92
N LYS A 191 -0.03 0.07 -6.93
CA LYS A 191 -1.43 -0.02 -6.48
C LYS A 191 -2.40 0.44 -7.56
N VAL A 192 -2.20 1.62 -8.15
CA VAL A 192 -3.10 2.16 -9.17
C VAL A 192 -3.08 1.29 -10.42
N THR A 193 -1.89 0.84 -10.85
CA THR A 193 -1.78 -0.08 -12.01
C THR A 193 -2.55 -1.37 -11.76
N ARG A 194 -2.36 -1.98 -10.58
CA ARG A 194 -3.08 -3.20 -10.23
C ARG A 194 -4.59 -2.99 -10.19
N ASP A 195 -5.05 -1.92 -9.56
CA ASP A 195 -6.49 -1.66 -9.44
C ASP A 195 -7.14 -1.41 -10.81
N ARG A 196 -6.44 -0.74 -11.73
CA ARG A 196 -6.86 -0.59 -13.14
C ARG A 196 -6.95 -1.93 -13.86
N LEU A 197 -5.96 -2.81 -13.70
CA LEU A 197 -6.02 -4.18 -14.25
C LEU A 197 -7.21 -4.98 -13.71
N MET A 198 -7.51 -4.87 -12.41
CA MET A 198 -8.66 -5.56 -11.84
C MET A 198 -10.00 -5.03 -12.37
N ARG A 199 -10.11 -3.72 -12.68
CA ARG A 199 -11.29 -3.16 -13.36
C ARG A 199 -11.43 -3.66 -14.80
N GLU A 200 -10.32 -3.85 -15.50
CA GLU A 200 -10.33 -4.46 -16.83
C GLU A 200 -10.78 -5.92 -16.77
N PHE A 201 -10.24 -6.69 -15.80
CA PHE A 201 -10.65 -8.08 -15.60
C PHE A 201 -12.12 -8.22 -15.20
N ASP A 202 -12.69 -7.26 -14.48
CA ASP A 202 -14.12 -7.26 -14.17
C ASP A 202 -14.98 -7.22 -15.43
N ARG A 203 -14.60 -6.41 -16.42
CA ARG A 203 -15.27 -6.36 -17.72
C ARG A 203 -15.08 -7.64 -18.52
N ARG A 204 -13.89 -8.23 -18.47
CA ARG A 204 -13.54 -9.45 -19.20
C ARG A 204 -14.17 -10.71 -18.59
N PHE A 205 -14.34 -10.73 -17.27
CA PHE A 205 -14.91 -11.83 -16.50
C PHE A 205 -16.07 -11.28 -15.64
N PRO A 206 -17.22 -10.98 -16.27
CA PRO A 206 -18.34 -10.38 -15.56
C PRO A 206 -18.91 -11.35 -14.51
N GLY A 207 -19.49 -10.78 -13.44
CA GLY A 207 -20.15 -11.52 -12.36
C GLY A 207 -19.27 -11.87 -11.16
N TYR A 208 -17.95 -11.63 -11.23
CA TYR A 208 -17.05 -11.86 -10.10
C TYR A 208 -16.94 -10.67 -9.14
N GLY A 209 -17.13 -9.42 -9.59
CA GLY A 209 -17.03 -8.21 -8.76
C GLY A 209 -15.59 -7.68 -8.58
N PHE A 210 -14.67 -8.05 -9.47
CA PHE A 210 -13.26 -7.66 -9.43
C PHE A 210 -13.04 -6.15 -9.37
N ALA A 211 -13.94 -5.36 -9.98
CA ALA A 211 -13.85 -3.91 -9.95
C ALA A 211 -14.02 -3.33 -8.54
N GLU A 212 -14.66 -4.03 -7.61
CA GLU A 212 -14.89 -3.59 -6.24
C GLU A 212 -13.80 -4.11 -5.31
N HIS A 213 -13.75 -5.43 -5.12
CA HIS A 213 -12.88 -6.08 -4.14
C HIS A 213 -11.48 -6.40 -4.68
N LYS A 214 -11.15 -6.05 -5.94
CA LYS A 214 -9.80 -6.17 -6.52
C LYS A 214 -9.19 -7.58 -6.42
N GLY A 215 -10.04 -8.61 -6.44
CA GLY A 215 -9.65 -10.01 -6.32
C GLY A 215 -9.41 -10.52 -4.89
N TYR A 216 -9.56 -9.70 -3.85
CA TYR A 216 -9.53 -10.19 -2.45
C TYR A 216 -10.69 -11.15 -2.18
N GLY A 217 -10.49 -12.15 -1.32
CA GLY A 217 -11.49 -13.17 -0.98
C GLY A 217 -12.60 -12.66 -0.07
N THR A 218 -13.36 -11.66 -0.51
CA THR A 218 -14.56 -11.20 0.20
C THR A 218 -15.68 -12.24 0.10
N PRO A 219 -16.70 -12.19 0.98
CA PRO A 219 -17.86 -13.08 0.87
C PRO A 219 -18.52 -13.04 -0.52
N ALA A 220 -18.63 -11.86 -1.13
CA ALA A 220 -19.16 -11.69 -2.48
C ALA A 220 -18.30 -12.42 -3.53
N HIS A 221 -16.97 -12.30 -3.44
CA HIS A 221 -16.06 -12.96 -4.36
C HIS A 221 -16.11 -14.49 -4.22
N LEU A 222 -16.13 -15.00 -2.99
CA LEU A 222 -16.24 -16.44 -2.74
C LEU A 222 -17.56 -17.02 -3.23
N ALA A 223 -18.67 -16.30 -3.05
CA ALA A 223 -19.97 -16.69 -3.60
C ALA A 223 -19.96 -16.71 -5.13
N ALA A 224 -19.31 -15.73 -5.77
CA ALA A 224 -19.15 -15.72 -7.23
C ALA A 224 -18.30 -16.89 -7.72
N ILE A 225 -17.19 -17.22 -7.05
CA ILE A 225 -16.37 -18.41 -7.36
C ILE A 225 -17.19 -19.70 -7.21
N ALA A 226 -17.98 -19.83 -6.15
CA ALA A 226 -18.82 -21.01 -5.93
C ALA A 226 -19.90 -21.16 -7.03
N LYS A 227 -20.44 -20.05 -7.53
CA LYS A 227 -21.49 -20.04 -8.57
C LYS A 227 -20.94 -20.21 -9.99
N LEU A 228 -19.82 -19.57 -10.31
CA LEU A 228 -19.28 -19.45 -11.67
C LEU A 228 -18.08 -20.37 -11.92
N GLY A 229 -17.52 -20.97 -10.88
CA GLY A 229 -16.21 -21.62 -10.90
C GLY A 229 -15.05 -20.60 -10.87
N PRO A 230 -13.78 -21.04 -10.80
CA PRO A 230 -12.64 -20.15 -10.94
C PRO A 230 -12.32 -19.83 -12.42
N CYS A 231 -12.20 -18.54 -12.76
CA CYS A 231 -11.72 -18.07 -14.07
C CYS A 231 -10.17 -18.04 -14.19
N PRO A 232 -9.59 -17.82 -15.39
CA PRO A 232 -8.14 -17.91 -15.65
C PRO A 232 -7.23 -17.00 -14.81
N ILE A 233 -7.75 -15.93 -14.22
CA ILE A 233 -6.94 -15.02 -13.37
C ILE A 233 -6.96 -15.41 -11.89
N HIS A 234 -7.67 -16.46 -11.48
CA HIS A 234 -7.61 -16.98 -10.12
C HIS A 234 -6.30 -17.72 -9.87
N ARG A 235 -5.75 -17.53 -8.67
CA ARG A 235 -4.54 -18.18 -8.18
C ARG A 235 -4.95 -19.52 -7.56
N ARG A 236 -4.83 -20.59 -8.34
CA ARG A 236 -5.28 -21.93 -7.93
C ARG A 236 -4.45 -22.50 -6.80
N SER A 237 -3.26 -21.98 -6.55
CA SER A 237 -2.41 -22.37 -5.42
C SER A 237 -2.83 -21.80 -4.07
N PHE A 238 -3.74 -20.81 -4.03
CA PHE A 238 -4.16 -20.13 -2.80
C PHE A 238 -5.39 -20.84 -2.20
N ALA A 239 -5.45 -20.98 -0.88
CA ALA A 239 -6.71 -21.33 -0.22
C ALA A 239 -7.75 -20.21 -0.44
N PRO A 240 -9.03 -20.52 -0.67
CA PRO A 240 -9.66 -21.85 -0.68
C PRO A 240 -9.71 -22.52 -2.05
N LEU A 241 -9.05 -21.98 -3.07
CA LEU A 241 -9.04 -22.50 -4.44
C LEU A 241 -8.12 -23.71 -4.63
N LYS A 242 -7.14 -23.88 -3.74
CA LYS A 242 -6.22 -25.00 -3.74
C LYS A 242 -7.01 -26.29 -3.53
N ALA A 243 -7.10 -27.11 -4.58
CA ALA A 243 -7.64 -28.46 -4.46
C ALA A 243 -6.81 -29.23 -3.42
N GLU A 244 -7.49 -29.93 -2.52
CA GLU A 244 -6.86 -30.95 -1.70
C GLU A 244 -6.26 -31.98 -2.65
N GLN A 245 -4.96 -32.23 -2.55
CA GLN A 245 -4.37 -33.35 -3.27
C GLN A 245 -4.96 -34.59 -2.62
N GLU A 246 -5.83 -35.32 -3.33
CA GLU A 246 -6.18 -36.68 -2.93
C GLU A 246 -4.87 -37.45 -2.81
N GLU A 247 -4.46 -37.71 -1.57
CA GLU A 247 -3.36 -38.59 -1.24
C GLU A 247 -3.79 -39.98 -1.72
N PHE A 248 -3.36 -40.35 -2.93
CA PHE A 248 -3.40 -41.73 -3.38
C PHE A 248 -2.50 -42.53 -2.44
N VAL A 249 -3.07 -42.96 -1.31
CA VAL A 249 -2.51 -43.98 -0.46
C VAL A 249 -2.52 -45.25 -1.30
N LEU A 250 -1.38 -45.52 -1.95
CA LEU A 250 -1.07 -46.86 -2.45
C LEU A 250 -1.11 -47.80 -1.24
N ARG A 251 -2.20 -48.54 -1.09
CA ARG A 251 -2.29 -49.74 -0.26
C ARG A 251 -1.75 -50.93 -1.05
#